data_AF-A0A061I428-F1
#
_entry.id   AF-A0A061I428-F1
#
_cell.length_a   1.000
_cell.length_b   1.000
_cell.length_c   1.000
_cell.angle_alpha   90.00
_cell.angle_beta   90.00
_cell.angle_gamma   90.00
#
_symmetry.space_group_name_H-M   'P 1'
#
loop_
_entity.id
_entity.type
_entity.pdbx_description
1 polymer ?
#
loop_
_entity_poly.entity_id
_entity_poly.type
_entity_poly.pdbx_seq_one_letter_code
_entity_poly.pdbx_strand_id
1 'polypeptide(L)'
;MSSWVFHVYVYEKEVDLCCKLLAKTLCVLTSGDNNRIPVIGPLKIREQQRSTVSTSWLLPYNHTWSHDKVFVHTPTTNYTLRDCHQFFQDIRFEDGWFMWQDTEGLIEAMMPPGVELHCLYGTGVPTPDSFYYESFPDRDPKICFGDGDSTVNLESVLQCQAWQSRQEHKVSLQELPGSEHMEMLANATTLAYLKRVLFEP
;
A
#
# COMPACT_ATOMS: atom_id res chain seq x y z
N MET A 1 33.12 -6.85 32.53
CA MET A 1 32.75 -7.74 31.42
C MET A 1 31.23 -7.86 31.44
N SER A 2 30.56 -7.01 30.69
CA SER A 2 29.09 -7.01 30.61
C SER A 2 28.75 -7.46 29.20
N SER A 3 28.24 -8.68 29.09
CA SER A 3 27.80 -9.31 27.85
C SER A 3 26.51 -8.61 27.41
N TRP A 4 26.57 -7.85 26.31
CA TRP A 4 25.38 -7.35 25.65
C TRP A 4 24.89 -8.42 24.69
N VAL A 5 23.88 -9.17 25.13
CA VAL A 5 23.16 -10.12 24.29
C VAL A 5 22.23 -9.30 23.40
N PHE A 6 22.65 -9.06 22.16
CA PHE A 6 21.76 -8.56 21.11
C PHE A 6 20.82 -9.70 20.71
N HIS A 7 19.59 -9.67 21.22
CA HIS A 7 18.52 -10.46 20.64
C HIS A 7 18.06 -9.77 19.35
N VAL A 8 18.45 -10.33 18.21
CA VAL A 8 17.79 -10.03 16.94
C VAL A 8 16.50 -10.84 16.93
N TYR A 9 15.42 -10.24 17.42
CA TYR A 9 14.08 -10.73 17.13
C TYR A 9 13.64 -10.11 15.81
N VAL A 10 13.55 -10.91 14.75
CA VAL A 10 12.78 -10.55 13.56
C VAL A 10 11.30 -10.71 13.97
N TYR A 11 10.76 -9.71 14.65
CA TYR A 11 9.32 -9.62 14.88
C TYR A 11 8.70 -8.98 13.63
N GLU A 12 7.93 -9.78 12.91
CA GLU A 12 7.07 -9.41 11.78
C GLU A 12 5.85 -8.61 12.28
N LYS A 13 6.08 -7.53 13.05
CA LYS A 13 5.04 -6.69 13.66
C LYS A 13 5.28 -5.18 13.62
N GLU A 14 6.41 -4.69 13.11
CA GLU A 14 6.72 -3.24 13.13
C GLU A 14 6.91 -2.60 11.74
N VAL A 15 6.71 -3.35 10.66
CA VAL A 15 6.67 -2.79 9.31
C VAL A 15 5.21 -2.70 8.91
N ASP A 16 4.49 -1.62 9.26
CA ASP A 16 3.25 -1.21 8.56
C ASP A 16 2.48 -0.05 9.25
N LEU A 17 3.16 0.98 9.77
CA LEU A 17 2.44 2.17 10.27
C LEU A 17 2.22 3.24 9.20
N CYS A 18 3.10 3.41 8.21
CA CYS A 18 3.10 4.63 7.39
C CYS A 18 2.54 4.52 5.97
N CYS A 19 2.38 3.32 5.41
CA CYS A 19 2.15 3.16 3.96
C CYS A 19 1.04 2.17 3.62
N LYS A 20 0.04 2.03 4.50
CA LYS A 20 -1.19 1.38 4.07
C LYS A 20 -1.78 2.24 2.96
N LEU A 21 -2.50 1.61 2.02
CA LEU A 21 -3.25 2.20 0.90
C LEU A 21 -2.58 2.12 -0.46
N LEU A 22 -2.95 1.09 -1.22
CA LEU A 22 -2.51 0.89 -2.59
C LEU A 22 -3.74 0.85 -3.48
N ALA A 23 -3.87 1.76 -4.46
CA ALA A 23 -4.97 1.66 -5.44
C ALA A 23 -4.94 0.30 -6.16
N LYS A 24 -3.75 -0.27 -6.37
CA LYS A 24 -3.50 -1.59 -6.94
C LYS A 24 -4.34 -2.72 -6.31
N THR A 25 -4.65 -2.65 -5.02
CA THR A 25 -5.45 -3.69 -4.32
C THR A 25 -6.84 -3.87 -4.92
N LEU A 26 -7.44 -2.80 -5.46
CA LEU A 26 -8.73 -2.88 -6.15
C LEU A 26 -8.65 -3.74 -7.41
N CYS A 27 -7.56 -3.64 -8.19
CA CYS A 27 -7.31 -4.50 -9.34
C CYS A 27 -7.11 -5.98 -8.92
N VAL A 28 -6.35 -6.20 -7.85
CA VAL A 28 -6.11 -7.54 -7.27
C VAL A 28 -7.42 -8.20 -6.85
N LEU A 29 -8.32 -7.48 -6.18
CA LEU A 29 -9.61 -8.00 -5.75
C LEU A 29 -10.59 -8.19 -6.91
N THR A 30 -10.50 -7.40 -7.97
CA THR A 30 -11.42 -7.46 -9.13
C THR A 30 -11.01 -8.51 -10.13
N SER A 31 -9.95 -8.29 -10.90
CA SER A 31 -9.52 -9.17 -12.00
C SER A 31 -8.37 -10.11 -11.60
N GLY A 32 -7.71 -9.86 -10.47
CA GLY A 32 -6.53 -10.59 -10.04
C GLY A 32 -5.26 -10.03 -10.66
N ASP A 33 -4.12 -10.20 -9.99
CA ASP A 33 -2.82 -9.79 -10.50
C ASP A 33 -1.85 -10.97 -10.51
N ASN A 34 -1.43 -11.41 -11.70
CA ASN A 34 -0.45 -12.48 -11.83
C ASN A 34 1.00 -12.00 -11.83
N ASN A 35 1.27 -10.72 -11.53
CA ASN A 35 2.59 -10.11 -11.57
C ASN A 35 3.35 -10.38 -12.88
N ARG A 36 2.63 -10.44 -14.01
CA ARG A 36 3.15 -10.79 -15.33
C ARG A 36 3.76 -12.20 -15.42
N ILE A 37 3.40 -13.12 -14.53
CA ILE A 37 3.77 -14.53 -14.58
C ILE A 37 2.82 -15.25 -15.55
N PRO A 38 3.24 -15.56 -16.79
CA PRO A 38 2.33 -15.96 -17.87
C PRO A 38 1.69 -17.34 -17.66
N VAL A 39 2.26 -18.17 -16.78
CA VAL A 39 1.80 -19.54 -16.49
C VAL A 39 0.55 -19.52 -15.59
N ILE A 40 0.28 -18.41 -14.90
CA ILE A 40 -0.83 -18.30 -13.94
C ILE A 40 -1.87 -17.32 -14.49
N GLY A 41 -3.10 -17.80 -14.68
CA GLY A 41 -4.20 -16.93 -15.09
C GLY A 41 -4.61 -15.98 -13.95
N PRO A 42 -4.88 -14.69 -14.23
CA PRO A 42 -5.20 -13.68 -13.22
C PRO A 42 -6.44 -14.06 -12.39
N LEU A 43 -7.50 -14.56 -13.05
CA LEU A 43 -8.71 -15.03 -12.36
C LEU A 43 -8.46 -16.24 -11.46
N LYS A 44 -7.44 -17.05 -11.74
CA LYS A 44 -7.11 -18.24 -10.93
C LYS A 44 -6.36 -17.84 -9.66
N ILE A 45 -5.39 -16.92 -9.78
CA ILE A 45 -4.66 -16.41 -8.61
C ILE A 45 -5.54 -15.51 -7.74
N ARG A 46 -6.55 -14.85 -8.33
CA ARG A 46 -7.54 -14.03 -7.62
C ARG A 46 -8.20 -14.75 -6.45
N GLU A 47 -8.46 -16.06 -6.56
CA GLU A 47 -9.03 -16.87 -5.46
C GLU A 47 -8.14 -16.79 -4.21
N GLN A 48 -6.83 -16.99 -4.38
CA GLN A 48 -5.86 -16.91 -3.29
C GLN A 48 -5.71 -15.47 -2.79
N GLN A 49 -5.62 -14.51 -3.70
CA GLN A 49 -5.45 -13.09 -3.35
C GLN A 49 -6.62 -12.55 -2.52
N ARG A 50 -7.86 -12.92 -2.87
CA ARG A 50 -9.08 -12.60 -2.11
C ARG A 50 -9.09 -13.26 -0.74
N SER A 51 -8.64 -14.51 -0.63
CA SER A 51 -8.61 -15.22 0.66
C SER A 51 -7.60 -14.63 1.68
N THR A 52 -6.68 -13.76 1.22
CA THR A 52 -5.69 -13.13 2.08
C THR A 52 -6.25 -11.83 2.64
N VAL A 53 -6.54 -11.81 3.95
CA VAL A 53 -7.13 -10.66 4.66
C VAL A 53 -6.33 -9.36 4.46
N SER A 54 -5.00 -9.45 4.36
CA SER A 54 -4.15 -8.28 4.12
C SER A 54 -4.46 -7.55 2.82
N THR A 55 -4.99 -8.25 1.79
CA THR A 55 -5.41 -7.62 0.53
C THR A 55 -6.55 -6.63 0.77
N SER A 56 -7.57 -7.02 1.53
CA SER A 56 -8.68 -6.14 1.91
C SER A 56 -8.19 -5.04 2.84
N TRP A 57 -7.32 -5.35 3.80
CA TRP A 57 -6.79 -4.37 4.76
C TRP A 57 -6.02 -3.21 4.11
N LEU A 58 -5.37 -3.46 2.96
CA LEU A 58 -4.58 -2.47 2.22
C LEU A 58 -5.40 -1.63 1.23
N LEU A 59 -6.73 -1.78 1.21
CA LEU A 59 -7.64 -0.94 0.42
C LEU A 59 -7.54 0.53 0.83
N PRO A 60 -7.60 1.49 -0.13
CA PRO A 60 -7.65 2.93 0.12
C PRO A 60 -8.59 3.38 1.28
N TYR A 61 -8.12 4.30 2.12
CA TYR A 61 -8.80 4.89 3.29
C TYR A 61 -8.94 6.39 3.10
N ASN A 62 -9.91 6.95 3.83
CA ASN A 62 -10.34 8.34 3.74
C ASN A 62 -9.35 9.38 4.31
N HIS A 63 -8.41 8.98 5.16
CA HIS A 63 -7.43 9.90 5.76
C HIS A 63 -6.31 10.28 4.78
N THR A 64 -6.11 9.49 3.73
CA THR A 64 -5.11 9.73 2.69
C THR A 64 -5.75 10.16 1.38
N TRP A 65 -6.83 9.52 0.96
CA TRP A 65 -7.43 9.76 -0.34
C TRP A 65 -8.71 10.58 -0.24
N SER A 66 -8.95 11.42 -1.24
CA SER A 66 -10.21 12.15 -1.37
C SER A 66 -11.39 11.17 -1.46
N HIS A 67 -12.47 11.48 -0.74
CA HIS A 67 -13.71 10.72 -0.79
C HIS A 67 -14.37 10.72 -2.18
N ASP A 68 -14.02 11.68 -3.02
CA ASP A 68 -14.59 11.85 -4.36
C ASP A 68 -13.67 11.31 -5.45
N LYS A 69 -12.50 10.75 -5.07
CA LYS A 69 -11.63 10.05 -6.00
C LYS A 69 -12.30 8.77 -6.46
N VAL A 70 -12.46 8.63 -7.77
CA VAL A 70 -12.90 7.38 -8.39
C VAL A 70 -11.68 6.50 -8.63
N PHE A 71 -11.70 5.29 -8.09
CA PHE A 71 -10.63 4.33 -8.29
C PHE A 71 -10.95 3.32 -9.38
N VAL A 72 -12.22 2.91 -9.48
CA VAL A 72 -12.67 1.94 -10.48
C VAL A 72 -13.79 2.57 -11.29
N HIS A 73 -13.60 2.58 -12.60
CA HIS A 73 -14.59 3.02 -13.58
C HIS A 73 -15.08 1.82 -14.39
N THR A 74 -16.39 1.77 -14.63
CA THR A 74 -17.05 0.79 -15.50
C THR A 74 -18.05 1.51 -16.41
N PRO A 75 -18.68 0.86 -17.40
CA PRO A 75 -19.68 1.50 -18.25
C PRO A 75 -20.94 1.92 -17.50
N THR A 76 -21.23 1.33 -16.33
CA THR A 76 -22.48 1.54 -15.58
C THR A 76 -22.28 2.24 -14.24
N THR A 77 -21.11 2.06 -13.62
CA THR A 77 -20.85 2.44 -12.22
C THR A 77 -19.42 2.96 -12.04
N ASN A 78 -19.28 3.98 -11.20
CA ASN A 78 -17.99 4.47 -10.70
C ASN A 78 -17.89 4.12 -9.21
N TYR A 79 -16.75 3.59 -8.78
CA TYR A 79 -16.51 3.23 -7.38
C TYR A 79 -15.49 4.16 -6.74
N THR A 80 -15.93 4.82 -5.67
CA THR A 80 -15.12 5.62 -4.74
C THR A 80 -14.92 4.86 -3.43
N LEU A 81 -14.24 5.47 -2.46
CA LEU A 81 -14.17 4.94 -1.08
C LEU A 81 -15.54 4.74 -0.43
N ARG A 82 -16.53 5.56 -0.81
CA ARG A 82 -17.88 5.50 -0.23
C ARG A 82 -18.65 4.27 -0.70
N ASP A 83 -18.22 3.68 -1.80
CA ASP A 83 -18.91 2.60 -2.50
C ASP A 83 -18.28 1.23 -2.18
N CYS A 84 -17.45 1.13 -1.12
CA CYS A 84 -16.68 -0.07 -0.80
C CYS A 84 -17.55 -1.32 -0.62
N HIS A 85 -18.69 -1.21 0.08
CA HIS A 85 -19.61 -2.33 0.25
C HIS A 85 -20.24 -2.77 -1.09
N GLN A 86 -20.72 -1.80 -1.89
CA GLN A 86 -21.28 -2.07 -3.22
C GLN A 86 -20.25 -2.72 -4.14
N PHE A 87 -18.99 -2.26 -4.09
CA PHE A 87 -17.88 -2.85 -4.83
C PHE A 87 -17.72 -4.33 -4.52
N PHE A 88 -17.68 -4.71 -3.23
CA PHE A 88 -17.55 -6.12 -2.82
C PHE A 88 -18.74 -6.99 -3.28
N GLN A 89 -19.95 -6.44 -3.27
CA GLN A 89 -21.14 -7.10 -3.79
C GLN A 89 -21.03 -7.34 -5.30
N ASP A 90 -20.64 -6.31 -6.07
CA ASP A 90 -20.58 -6.37 -7.54
C ASP A 90 -19.48 -7.33 -8.04
N ILE A 91 -18.39 -7.50 -7.28
CA ILE A 91 -17.34 -8.49 -7.59
C ILE A 91 -17.64 -9.89 -7.06
N ARG A 92 -18.81 -10.08 -6.43
CA ARG A 92 -19.28 -11.32 -5.77
C ARG A 92 -18.30 -11.83 -4.72
N PHE A 93 -17.86 -10.96 -3.81
CA PHE A 93 -16.92 -11.28 -2.73
C PHE A 93 -17.29 -10.53 -1.43
N GLU A 94 -18.47 -10.80 -0.89
CA GLU A 94 -18.95 -10.16 0.35
C GLU A 94 -18.06 -10.46 1.58
N ASP A 95 -17.40 -11.62 1.63
CA ASP A 95 -16.43 -11.91 2.69
C ASP A 95 -15.31 -10.85 2.76
N GLY A 96 -14.93 -10.28 1.61
CA GLY A 96 -13.93 -9.23 1.54
C GLY A 96 -14.36 -7.93 2.23
N TRP A 97 -15.65 -7.63 2.23
CA TRP A 97 -16.22 -6.51 2.97
C TRP A 97 -16.09 -6.73 4.48
N PHE A 98 -16.44 -7.92 4.97
CA PHE A 98 -16.28 -8.25 6.39
C PHE A 98 -14.81 -8.25 6.82
N MET A 99 -13.90 -8.78 5.99
CA MET A 99 -12.45 -8.70 6.23
C MET A 99 -11.95 -7.26 6.32
N TRP A 100 -12.48 -6.36 5.48
CA TRP A 100 -12.15 -4.94 5.54
C TRP A 100 -12.68 -4.29 6.83
N GLN A 101 -13.93 -4.56 7.21
CA GLN A 101 -14.51 -4.07 8.47
C GLN A 101 -13.74 -4.54 9.71
N ASP A 102 -13.27 -5.79 9.71
CA ASP A 102 -12.46 -6.35 10.80
C ASP A 102 -11.09 -5.66 10.93
N THR A 103 -10.59 -5.05 9.86
CA THR A 103 -9.21 -4.56 9.78
C THR A 103 -9.06 -3.04 9.64
N GLU A 104 -10.11 -2.31 9.22
CA GLU A 104 -10.07 -0.87 8.98
C GLU A 104 -9.66 -0.07 10.22
N GLY A 105 -10.04 -0.54 11.41
CA GLY A 105 -9.75 0.11 12.69
C GLY A 105 -8.45 -0.34 13.36
N LEU A 106 -7.67 -1.25 12.77
CA LEU A 106 -6.46 -1.80 13.42
C LEU A 106 -5.30 -0.82 13.47
N ILE A 107 -5.22 0.13 12.52
CA ILE A 107 -4.38 1.31 12.69
C ILE A 107 -5.29 2.44 13.15
N GLU A 108 -4.95 3.06 14.28
CA GLU A 108 -5.50 4.36 14.63
C GLU A 108 -4.95 5.39 13.63
N ALA A 109 -5.78 5.74 12.65
CA ALA A 109 -5.42 6.67 11.58
C ALA A 109 -4.81 7.92 12.22
N MET A 110 -3.55 8.18 11.88
CA MET A 110 -2.77 9.35 12.30
C MET A 110 -2.14 9.36 13.70
N MET A 111 -2.16 8.27 14.48
CA MET A 111 -1.32 8.22 15.70
C MET A 111 0.15 8.04 15.29
N PRO A 112 1.05 8.98 15.63
CA PRO A 112 2.46 8.86 15.32
C PRO A 112 3.11 7.77 16.20
N PRO A 113 4.17 7.09 15.73
CA PRO A 113 4.77 5.96 16.45
C PRO A 113 5.50 6.35 17.76
N GLY A 114 5.77 7.64 17.97
CA GLY A 114 6.37 8.11 19.22
C GLY A 114 7.86 7.77 19.38
N VAL A 115 8.54 7.49 18.27
CA VAL A 115 9.99 7.20 18.19
C VAL A 115 10.62 7.97 17.03
N GLU A 116 11.95 8.07 16.99
CA GLU A 116 12.62 8.61 15.80
C GLU A 116 12.28 7.75 14.58
N LEU A 117 11.82 8.39 13.51
CA LEU A 117 11.29 7.73 12.34
C LEU A 117 12.01 8.20 11.08
N HIS A 118 12.39 7.23 10.24
CA HIS A 118 12.99 7.47 8.92
C HIS A 118 12.06 6.90 7.85
N CYS A 119 11.49 7.78 7.04
CA CYS A 119 10.52 7.44 6.00
C CYS A 119 11.21 7.52 4.64
N LEU A 120 11.56 6.36 4.10
CA LEU A 120 12.17 6.23 2.78
C LEU A 120 11.10 5.84 1.77
N TYR A 121 11.08 6.47 0.61
CA TYR A 121 10.04 6.22 -0.39
C TYR A 121 10.47 6.53 -1.82
N GLY A 122 9.97 5.74 -2.76
CA GLY A 122 10.20 5.94 -4.19
C GLY A 122 9.29 7.02 -4.79
N THR A 123 9.80 7.72 -5.79
CA THR A 123 9.07 8.69 -6.62
C THR A 123 9.49 8.56 -8.08
N GLY A 124 8.69 9.11 -9.00
CA GLY A 124 8.97 9.12 -10.42
C GLY A 124 8.78 7.77 -11.13
N VAL A 125 8.19 6.77 -10.47
CA VAL A 125 7.89 5.47 -11.06
C VAL A 125 6.39 5.35 -11.32
N PRO A 126 5.93 5.08 -12.56
CA PRO A 126 4.52 4.96 -12.88
C PRO A 126 3.82 3.92 -12.00
N THR A 127 2.87 4.38 -11.20
CA THR A 127 2.20 3.56 -10.17
C THR A 127 0.69 3.49 -10.44
N PRO A 128 0.05 2.30 -10.43
CA PRO A 128 -1.38 2.19 -10.67
C PRO A 128 -2.19 3.09 -9.72
N ASP A 129 -3.06 3.92 -10.29
CA ASP A 129 -3.82 4.94 -9.56
C ASP A 129 -5.34 4.73 -9.68
N SER A 130 -5.81 4.37 -10.88
CA SER A 130 -7.21 4.06 -11.16
C SER A 130 -7.36 3.10 -12.33
N PHE A 131 -8.52 2.44 -12.41
CA PHE A 131 -8.76 1.30 -13.30
C PHE A 131 -10.06 1.48 -14.08
N TYR A 132 -9.98 1.44 -15.40
CA TYR A 132 -11.16 1.43 -16.27
C TYR A 132 -11.42 0.03 -16.82
N TYR A 133 -12.55 -0.55 -16.44
CA TYR A 133 -13.00 -1.86 -16.92
C TYR A 133 -14.01 -1.67 -18.04
N GLU A 134 -13.69 -2.15 -19.25
CA GLU A 134 -14.69 -2.28 -20.32
C GLU A 134 -15.69 -3.41 -20.01
N SER A 135 -15.21 -4.47 -19.36
CA SER A 135 -16.00 -5.62 -18.92
C SER A 135 -15.59 -5.97 -17.50
N PHE A 136 -16.49 -5.71 -16.54
CA PHE A 136 -16.25 -5.87 -15.11
C PHE A 136 -16.93 -7.15 -14.59
N PRO A 137 -16.34 -7.91 -13.64
CA PRO A 137 -15.00 -7.75 -13.03
C PRO A 137 -13.93 -8.70 -13.61
N ASP A 138 -14.27 -9.56 -14.57
CA ASP A 138 -13.47 -10.73 -14.97
C ASP A 138 -12.48 -10.47 -16.15
N ARG A 139 -12.28 -9.22 -16.57
CA ARG A 139 -11.30 -8.84 -17.60
C ARG A 139 -10.34 -7.79 -17.07
N ASP A 140 -9.11 -7.78 -17.58
CA ASP A 140 -8.12 -6.81 -17.16
C ASP A 140 -8.56 -5.37 -17.50
N PRO A 141 -8.29 -4.39 -16.61
CA PRO A 141 -8.61 -3.01 -16.85
C PRO A 141 -7.57 -2.31 -17.72
N LYS A 142 -7.96 -1.16 -18.27
CA LYS A 142 -7.01 -0.11 -18.64
C LYS A 142 -6.58 0.60 -17.36
N ILE A 143 -5.26 0.67 -17.14
CA ILE A 143 -4.68 1.25 -15.92
C ILE A 143 -4.29 2.70 -16.19
N CYS A 144 -4.74 3.59 -15.33
CA CYS A 144 -4.23 4.96 -15.22
C CYS A 144 -3.12 4.98 -14.18
N PHE A 145 -2.02 5.66 -14.49
CA PHE A 145 -0.84 5.72 -13.63
C PHE A 145 -0.68 7.10 -13.02
N GLY A 146 -0.37 7.12 -11.72
CA GLY A 146 0.09 8.28 -10.96
C GLY A 146 1.57 8.13 -10.59
N ASP A 147 2.01 8.97 -9.65
CA ASP A 147 3.37 8.95 -9.12
C ASP A 147 3.50 8.00 -7.92
N GLY A 148 4.70 7.46 -7.70
CA GLY A 148 5.00 6.50 -6.65
C GLY A 148 6.23 5.64 -6.95
N ASP A 149 6.23 4.41 -6.43
CA ASP A 149 7.33 3.45 -6.53
C ASP A 149 7.04 2.20 -7.38
N SER A 150 5.99 2.23 -8.23
CA SER A 150 5.36 1.12 -8.97
C SER A 150 4.21 0.43 -8.24
N THR A 151 4.19 0.47 -6.91
CA THR A 151 3.23 -0.26 -6.08
C THR A 151 2.49 0.66 -5.12
N VAL A 152 3.23 1.49 -4.39
CA VAL A 152 2.74 2.45 -3.41
C VAL A 152 2.61 3.81 -4.07
N ASN A 153 1.38 4.35 -4.04
CA ASN A 153 1.10 5.69 -4.52
C ASN A 153 1.78 6.74 -3.62
N LEU A 154 2.26 7.83 -4.21
CA LEU A 154 2.93 8.91 -3.48
C LEU A 154 2.05 9.50 -2.36
N GLU A 155 0.74 9.60 -2.58
CA GLU A 155 -0.23 10.09 -1.60
C GLU A 155 -0.17 9.31 -0.28
N SER A 156 -0.03 7.98 -0.36
CA SER A 156 0.02 7.08 0.79
C SER A 156 1.28 7.29 1.63
N VAL A 157 2.40 7.56 0.97
CA VAL A 157 3.69 7.79 1.62
C VAL A 157 3.75 9.14 2.35
N LEU A 158 3.10 10.17 1.80
CA LEU A 158 3.10 11.50 2.41
C LEU A 158 2.40 11.53 3.78
N GLN A 159 1.73 10.45 4.18
CA GLN A 159 1.20 10.29 5.52
C GLN A 159 2.27 10.43 6.62
N CYS A 160 3.50 10.02 6.33
CA CYS A 160 4.63 10.18 7.24
C CYS A 160 4.94 11.66 7.53
N GLN A 161 4.73 12.52 6.54
CA GLN A 161 4.92 13.97 6.66
C GLN A 161 4.01 14.55 7.74
N ALA A 162 2.78 14.06 7.85
CA ALA A 162 1.81 14.52 8.84
C ALA A 162 2.27 14.26 10.29
N TRP A 163 3.17 13.29 10.52
CA TRP A 163 3.70 13.00 11.85
C TRP A 163 4.81 13.93 12.31
N GLN A 164 5.46 14.66 11.40
CA GLN A 164 6.48 15.65 11.76
C GLN A 164 6.00 16.68 12.79
N SER A 165 4.71 17.03 12.75
CA SER A 165 4.09 17.99 13.67
C SER A 165 3.27 17.34 14.79
N ARG A 166 3.31 16.02 14.95
CA ARG A 166 2.44 15.26 15.88
C ARG A 166 3.19 14.47 16.94
N GLN A 167 4.51 14.36 16.84
CA GLN A 167 5.36 13.74 17.86
C GLN A 167 6.58 14.59 18.16
N GLU A 168 7.14 14.42 19.35
CA GLU A 168 8.38 15.11 19.77
C GLU A 168 9.61 14.54 19.05
N HIS A 169 9.61 13.22 18.81
CA HIS A 169 10.72 12.54 18.14
C HIS A 169 10.80 12.94 16.67
N LYS A 170 12.02 13.00 16.14
CA LYS A 170 12.28 13.44 14.77
C LYS A 170 11.66 12.49 13.74
N VAL A 171 11.04 13.07 12.72
CA VAL A 171 10.56 12.33 11.53
C VAL A 171 11.32 12.84 10.30
N SER A 172 12.17 11.99 9.75
CA SER A 172 13.01 12.28 8.59
C SER A 172 12.39 11.69 7.33
N LEU A 173 12.13 12.52 6.31
CA LEU A 173 11.70 12.06 5.00
C LEU A 173 12.90 11.95 4.05
N GLN A 174 12.99 10.83 3.34
CA GLN A 174 14.03 10.56 2.36
C GLN A 174 13.38 10.06 1.07
N GLU A 175 13.26 10.96 0.11
CA GLU A 175 12.84 10.62 -1.24
C GLU A 175 13.94 9.81 -1.95
N LEU A 176 13.52 8.80 -2.73
CA LEU A 176 14.36 7.93 -3.54
C LEU A 176 13.89 7.98 -5.00
N PRO A 177 14.27 9.02 -5.76
CA PRO A 177 13.80 9.20 -7.13
C PRO A 177 14.19 8.02 -8.04
N GLY A 178 13.22 7.51 -8.79
CA GLY A 178 13.36 6.37 -9.69
C GLY A 178 13.55 5.01 -8.99
N SER A 179 13.42 4.94 -7.66
CA SER A 179 13.54 3.68 -6.94
C SER A 179 12.22 2.92 -6.96
N GLU A 180 12.22 1.77 -7.61
CA GLU A 180 11.08 0.84 -7.65
C GLU A 180 10.90 0.12 -6.31
N HIS A 181 9.66 -0.29 -6.01
CA HIS A 181 9.21 -0.82 -4.73
C HIS A 181 10.06 -1.97 -4.18
N MET A 182 10.44 -2.94 -5.02
CA MET A 182 11.28 -4.06 -4.64
C MET A 182 12.76 -3.71 -4.78
N GLU A 183 13.13 -2.95 -5.81
CA GLU A 183 14.51 -2.55 -6.07
C GLU A 183 15.09 -1.67 -4.96
N MET A 184 14.25 -0.93 -4.23
CA MET A 184 14.69 -0.07 -3.13
C MET A 184 15.46 -0.82 -2.05
N LEU A 185 15.17 -2.11 -1.83
CA LEU A 185 15.84 -2.94 -0.83
C LEU A 185 17.31 -3.22 -1.17
N ALA A 186 17.66 -3.22 -2.46
CA ALA A 186 19.02 -3.44 -2.95
C ALA A 186 19.69 -2.16 -3.47
N ASN A 187 18.97 -1.02 -3.46
CA ASN A 187 19.46 0.25 -3.96
C ASN A 187 20.62 0.78 -3.11
N ALA A 188 21.72 1.17 -3.77
CA ALA A 188 22.92 1.64 -3.08
C ALA A 188 22.66 2.90 -2.21
N THR A 189 21.76 3.78 -2.63
CA THR A 189 21.36 4.97 -1.86
C THR A 189 20.61 4.58 -0.61
N THR A 190 19.67 3.62 -0.69
CA THR A 190 18.96 3.08 0.48
C THR A 190 19.92 2.45 1.47
N LEU A 191 20.84 1.60 0.97
CA LEU A 191 21.84 0.93 1.81
C LEU A 191 22.81 1.94 2.46
N ALA A 192 23.22 2.98 1.72
CA ALA A 192 24.06 4.05 2.27
C ALA A 192 23.33 4.84 3.37
N TYR A 193 22.04 5.14 3.17
CA TYR A 193 21.21 5.79 4.19
C TYR A 193 21.11 4.94 5.46
N LEU A 194 20.80 3.65 5.31
CA LEU A 194 20.70 2.72 6.43
C LEU A 194 22.04 2.62 7.17
N LYS A 195 23.16 2.53 6.43
CA LYS A 195 24.50 2.50 7.02
C LYS A 195 24.76 3.74 7.87
N ARG A 196 24.35 4.93 7.40
CA ARG A 196 24.46 6.16 8.19
C ARG A 196 23.64 6.08 9.48
N VAL A 197 22.38 5.68 9.40
CA VAL A 197 21.51 5.58 10.59
C VAL A 197 22.07 4.60 11.63
N LEU A 198 22.68 3.50 11.19
CA LEU A 198 23.19 2.45 12.09
C LEU A 198 24.57 2.76 12.69
N PHE A 199 25.42 3.51 12.00
CA PHE A 199 26.85 3.61 12.34
C PHE A 199 27.38 5.03 12.48
N GLU A 200 26.67 6.05 12.02
CA GLU A 200 27.08 7.45 12.23
C GLU A 200 26.46 7.95 13.55
N PRO A 201 27.27 8.56 14.44
CA PRO A 201 26.84 9.03 15.76
C PRO A 201 25.94 10.27 15.72
#